data_AF-A0A6S7HQC7-F1
#
_entry.id   AF-A0A6S7HQC7-F1
#
_cell.length_a   1.000
_cell.length_b   1.000
_cell.length_c   1.000
_cell.angle_alpha   90.00
_cell.angle_beta   90.00
_cell.angle_gamma   90.00
#
_symmetry.space_group_name_H-M   'P 1'
#
loop_
_entity.id
_entity.type
_entity.pdbx_description
1 polymer ?
#
loop_
_entity_poly.entity_id
_entity_poly.type
_entity_poly.pdbx_seq_one_letter_code
_entity_poly.pdbx_strand_id
1 'polypeptide(L)'
;MHKDANLCHFILRDVKTKAKFPNSKVGLSGITFRQDIEQATKIQEVNKKLEEMAAKHDVMFIDNSSIDHTCLNGRNLHLNGKGSAVLASHFITFLRGNQPRVVQDTTRSEKDFRMATINQIGDMLKAILVGNSRKIQR
;
A
#
# COMPACT_ATOMS: atom_id res chain seq x y z
N MET A 1 -1.48 -33.08 -13.88
CA MET A 1 -2.40 -31.95 -13.60
C MET A 1 -2.74 -31.78 -12.11
N HIS A 2 -1.84 -32.03 -11.14
CA HIS A 2 -2.19 -31.96 -9.69
C HIS A 2 -1.09 -31.28 -8.85
N LYS A 3 -0.91 -29.96 -9.00
CA LYS A 3 -0.08 -29.16 -8.07
C LYS A 3 -0.80 -27.97 -7.43
N ASP A 4 -1.98 -27.58 -7.95
CA ASP A 4 -2.72 -26.40 -7.45
C ASP A 4 -3.51 -26.65 -6.15
N ALA A 5 -3.82 -27.90 -5.81
CA ALA A 5 -4.62 -28.21 -4.63
C ALA A 5 -3.92 -27.90 -3.29
N ASN A 6 -2.58 -27.97 -3.24
CA ASN A 6 -1.83 -27.86 -1.98
C ASN A 6 -1.65 -26.41 -1.50
N LEU A 7 -1.50 -25.44 -2.40
CA LEU A 7 -1.35 -24.04 -2.02
C LEU A 7 -2.69 -23.47 -1.51
N CYS A 8 -3.77 -23.82 -2.21
CA CYS A 8 -5.14 -23.57 -1.75
C CYS A 8 -5.37 -24.21 -0.37
N HIS A 9 -4.94 -25.45 -0.11
CA HIS A 9 -5.20 -26.10 1.18
C HIS A 9 -4.52 -25.42 2.38
N PHE A 10 -3.35 -24.78 2.21
CA PHE A 10 -2.68 -24.08 3.30
C PHE A 10 -3.38 -22.75 3.63
N ILE A 11 -3.79 -22.00 2.61
CA ILE A 11 -4.47 -20.71 2.77
C ILE A 11 -5.97 -20.90 3.09
N LEU A 12 -6.61 -21.99 2.66
CA LEU A 12 -8.03 -22.30 2.94
C LEU A 12 -8.29 -22.90 4.32
N ARG A 13 -7.26 -23.27 5.10
CA ARG A 13 -7.46 -23.52 6.54
C ARG A 13 -8.02 -22.28 7.25
N ASP A 14 -7.89 -21.10 6.65
CA ASP A 14 -8.37 -19.81 7.14
C ASP A 14 -9.81 -19.42 6.77
N VAL A 15 -10.57 -20.26 6.06
CA VAL A 15 -12.05 -20.16 6.11
C VAL A 15 -12.54 -20.30 7.56
N LYS A 16 -11.74 -20.94 8.42
CA LYS A 16 -11.97 -20.99 9.87
C LYS A 16 -11.52 -19.73 10.63
N THR A 17 -10.63 -18.87 10.13
CA THR A 17 -10.18 -17.69 10.90
C THR A 17 -11.24 -16.61 10.91
N LYS A 18 -11.96 -16.35 9.81
CA LYS A 18 -13.12 -15.43 9.84
C LYS A 18 -14.24 -15.98 10.72
N ALA A 19 -14.45 -17.29 10.71
CA ALA A 19 -15.40 -17.97 11.62
C ALA A 19 -14.98 -17.93 13.10
N LYS A 20 -13.67 -18.01 13.39
CA LYS A 20 -13.10 -17.91 14.75
C LYS A 20 -13.01 -16.46 15.24
N PHE A 21 -12.86 -15.51 14.33
CA PHE A 21 -12.66 -14.09 14.62
C PHE A 21 -13.62 -13.23 13.79
N PRO A 22 -14.94 -13.31 14.05
CA PRO A 22 -15.97 -12.68 13.22
C PRO A 22 -15.85 -11.15 13.15
N ASN A 23 -15.26 -10.53 14.18
CA ASN A 23 -15.09 -9.08 14.27
C ASN A 23 -13.69 -8.62 13.86
N SER A 24 -12.80 -9.53 13.42
CA SER A 24 -11.45 -9.18 13.02
C SER A 24 -11.37 -8.83 11.55
N LYS A 25 -10.60 -7.79 11.25
CA LYS A 25 -10.29 -7.41 9.88
C LYS A 25 -9.21 -8.35 9.33
N VAL A 26 -9.56 -9.12 8.31
CA VAL A 26 -8.66 -10.07 7.64
C VAL A 26 -8.35 -9.57 6.24
N GLY A 27 -7.07 -9.54 5.90
CA GLY A 27 -6.57 -9.16 4.59
C GLY A 27 -5.54 -10.17 4.10
N LEU A 28 -5.50 -10.38 2.79
CA LEU A 28 -4.55 -11.27 2.13
C LEU A 28 -3.52 -10.40 1.41
N SER A 29 -2.27 -10.46 1.87
CA SER A 29 -1.18 -9.71 1.24
C SER A 29 -0.69 -10.42 -0.02
N GLY A 30 -0.56 -9.67 -1.12
CA GLY A 30 0.19 -10.13 -2.29
C GLY A 30 1.66 -10.36 -1.94
N ILE A 31 2.29 -11.30 -2.64
CA ILE A 31 3.72 -11.55 -2.56
C ILE A 31 4.45 -10.37 -3.21
N THR A 32 5.46 -9.84 -2.52
CA THR A 32 6.29 -8.74 -3.01
C THR A 32 7.23 -9.19 -4.12
N PHE A 33 7.69 -8.23 -4.92
CA PHE A 33 8.75 -8.47 -5.88
C PHE A 33 10.01 -9.03 -5.20
N ARG A 34 10.72 -9.92 -5.91
CA ARG A 34 12.03 -10.49 -5.55
C ARG A 34 12.76 -10.85 -6.84
N GLN A 35 14.08 -10.80 -6.82
CA GLN A 35 14.93 -10.97 -8.01
C GLN A 35 16.03 -12.04 -7.80
N ASP A 36 15.99 -12.75 -6.67
CA ASP A 36 16.87 -13.89 -6.39
C ASP A 36 16.50 -15.18 -7.16
N ILE A 37 15.39 -15.19 -7.92
CA ILE A 37 14.91 -16.33 -8.69
C ILE A 37 14.30 -15.86 -10.02
N GLU A 38 14.53 -16.56 -11.13
CA GLU A 38 13.84 -16.40 -12.44
C GLU A 38 12.33 -16.74 -12.42
N GLN A 39 11.66 -16.65 -11.26
CA GLN A 39 10.25 -17.00 -11.09
C GLN A 39 9.35 -15.75 -11.00
N ALA A 40 9.76 -14.62 -11.59
CA ALA A 40 8.97 -13.40 -11.63
C ALA A 40 7.55 -13.65 -12.19
N THR A 41 7.44 -14.44 -13.26
CA THR A 41 6.15 -14.86 -13.84
C THR A 41 5.28 -15.62 -12.84
N LYS A 42 5.88 -16.45 -11.99
CA LYS A 42 5.16 -17.22 -10.98
C LYS A 42 4.62 -16.35 -9.85
N ILE A 43 5.30 -15.25 -9.53
CA ILE A 43 4.80 -14.29 -8.53
C ILE A 43 3.51 -13.66 -9.04
N GLN A 44 3.46 -13.28 -10.32
CA GLN A 44 2.25 -12.75 -10.94
C GLN A 44 1.11 -13.77 -10.94
N GLU A 45 1.38 -15.02 -11.32
CA GLU A 45 0.40 -16.10 -11.29
C GLU A 45 -0.14 -16.38 -9.87
N VAL A 46 0.75 -16.38 -8.88
CA VAL A 46 0.37 -16.60 -7.48
C VAL A 46 -0.44 -15.42 -6.96
N ASN A 47 -0.04 -14.18 -7.23
CA ASN A 47 -0.78 -13.00 -6.80
C ASN A 47 -2.18 -12.95 -7.42
N LYS A 48 -2.34 -13.33 -8.69
CA LYS A 48 -3.66 -13.48 -9.31
C LYS A 48 -4.52 -14.51 -8.59
N LYS A 49 -3.97 -15.69 -8.25
CA LYS A 49 -4.69 -16.71 -7.47
C LYS A 49 -5.06 -16.21 -6.06
N LEU A 50 -4.19 -15.44 -5.42
CA LEU A 50 -4.46 -14.83 -4.11
C LEU A 50 -5.61 -13.81 -4.22
N GLU A 51 -5.61 -12.97 -5.24
CA GLU A 51 -6.68 -12.00 -5.49
C GLU A 51 -8.04 -12.69 -5.74
N GLU A 52 -8.06 -13.71 -6.61
CA GLU A 52 -9.26 -14.53 -6.86
C GLU A 52 -9.77 -15.20 -5.57
N MET A 53 -8.86 -15.70 -4.73
CA MET A 53 -9.20 -16.25 -3.43
C MET A 53 -9.76 -15.20 -2.47
N ALA A 54 -9.16 -14.01 -2.43
CA ALA A 54 -9.60 -12.93 -1.57
C ALA A 54 -11.05 -12.54 -1.92
N ALA A 55 -11.35 -12.42 -3.22
CA ALA A 55 -12.70 -12.18 -3.73
C ALA A 55 -13.67 -13.31 -3.35
N LYS A 56 -13.26 -14.58 -3.54
CA LYS A 56 -14.09 -15.76 -3.21
C LYS A 56 -14.47 -15.83 -1.73
N HIS A 57 -13.62 -15.32 -0.84
CA HIS A 57 -13.80 -15.41 0.61
C HIS A 57 -14.25 -14.11 1.27
N ASP A 58 -14.55 -13.07 0.48
CA ASP A 58 -14.92 -11.75 0.98
C ASP A 58 -13.86 -11.22 1.99
N VAL A 59 -12.59 -11.34 1.62
CA VAL A 59 -11.47 -10.74 2.35
C VAL A 59 -10.75 -9.76 1.44
N MET A 60 -10.13 -8.75 2.04
CA MET A 60 -9.47 -7.70 1.27
C MET A 60 -8.13 -8.19 0.73
N PHE A 61 -7.87 -8.00 -0.57
CA PHE A 61 -6.55 -8.19 -1.12
C PHE A 61 -5.70 -6.92 -0.93
N ILE A 62 -4.47 -7.08 -0.47
CA ILE A 62 -3.52 -5.97 -0.31
C ILE A 62 -2.51 -6.10 -1.45
N ASP A 63 -2.67 -5.23 -2.45
CA ASP A 63 -1.77 -5.17 -3.60
C ASP A 63 -0.41 -4.57 -3.21
N ASN A 64 0.65 -5.22 -3.63
CA ASN A 64 2.04 -4.85 -3.41
C ASN A 64 2.80 -4.61 -4.72
N SER A 65 2.09 -4.41 -5.83
CA SER A 65 2.65 -4.20 -7.18
C SER A 65 3.59 -2.99 -7.30
N SER A 66 3.47 -2.00 -6.41
CA SER A 66 4.36 -0.82 -6.35
C SER A 66 5.76 -1.12 -5.80
N ILE A 67 5.96 -2.30 -5.19
CA ILE A 67 7.27 -2.74 -4.70
C ILE A 67 8.05 -3.32 -5.87
N ASP A 68 9.11 -2.61 -6.27
CA ASP A 68 9.97 -2.96 -7.40
C ASP A 68 11.41 -3.30 -6.96
N HIS A 69 12.31 -3.46 -7.93
CA HIS A 69 13.74 -3.74 -7.67
C HIS A 69 14.41 -2.67 -6.79
N THR A 70 13.98 -1.40 -6.87
CA THR A 70 14.55 -0.31 -6.05
C THR A 70 14.17 -0.43 -4.57
N CYS A 71 13.18 -1.27 -4.26
CA CYS A 71 12.70 -1.55 -2.93
C CYS A 71 13.43 -2.73 -2.26
N LEU A 72 14.36 -3.39 -2.97
CA LEU A 72 15.11 -4.53 -2.47
C LEU A 72 16.45 -4.14 -1.86
N ASN A 73 16.96 -4.97 -0.96
CA ASN A 73 18.31 -4.87 -0.43
C ASN A 73 19.34 -5.34 -1.48
N GLY A 74 20.64 -5.19 -1.18
CA GLY A 74 21.72 -5.61 -2.09
C GLY A 74 21.78 -7.10 -2.42
N ARG A 75 20.93 -7.94 -1.80
CA ARG A 75 20.78 -9.37 -2.09
C ARG A 75 19.48 -9.69 -2.83
N ASN A 76 18.71 -8.67 -3.24
CA ASN A 76 17.58 -8.80 -4.15
C ASN A 76 16.45 -9.74 -3.70
N LEU A 77 16.33 -9.98 -2.39
CA LEU A 77 15.30 -10.84 -1.80
C LEU A 77 14.50 -10.12 -0.72
N HIS A 78 15.19 -9.48 0.23
CA HIS A 78 14.52 -8.77 1.32
C HIS A 78 14.36 -7.30 0.94
N LEU A 79 13.34 -6.66 1.51
CA LEU A 79 13.12 -5.24 1.34
C LEU A 79 14.25 -4.43 2.00
N ASN A 80 14.57 -3.29 1.39
CA ASN A 80 15.37 -2.24 2.02
C ASN A 80 14.46 -1.28 2.81
N GLY A 81 15.03 -0.23 3.41
CA GLY A 81 14.26 0.75 4.18
C GLY A 81 13.11 1.41 3.40
N LYS A 82 13.31 1.71 2.11
CA LYS A 82 12.27 2.24 1.22
C LYS A 82 11.16 1.20 1.02
N GLY A 83 11.52 -0.03 0.66
CA GLY A 83 10.55 -1.11 0.45
C GLY A 83 9.73 -1.42 1.69
N SER A 84 10.35 -1.45 2.87
CA SER A 84 9.64 -1.63 4.14
C SER A 84 8.66 -0.50 4.43
N ALA A 85 9.02 0.75 4.13
CA ALA A 85 8.12 1.90 4.31
C ALA A 85 6.91 1.84 3.36
N VAL A 86 7.12 1.44 2.10
CA VAL A 86 6.04 1.22 1.11
C VAL A 86 5.10 0.10 1.59
N LEU A 87 5.65 -1.05 1.97
CA LEU A 87 4.85 -2.17 2.48
C LEU A 87 4.04 -1.79 3.71
N ALA A 88 4.65 -1.09 4.67
CA ALA A 88 3.96 -0.60 5.85
C ALA A 88 2.80 0.35 5.49
N SER A 89 2.98 1.19 4.48
CA SER A 89 1.94 2.12 4.02
C SER A 89 0.73 1.38 3.43
N HIS A 90 0.95 0.28 2.71
CA HIS A 90 -0.14 -0.57 2.22
C HIS A 90 -0.91 -1.21 3.38
N PHE A 91 -0.20 -1.72 4.39
CA PHE A 91 -0.83 -2.32 5.57
C PHE A 91 -1.61 -1.29 6.41
N ILE A 92 -1.07 -0.09 6.58
CA ILE A 92 -1.77 1.01 7.27
C ILE A 92 -3.03 1.39 6.50
N THR A 93 -2.96 1.49 5.17
CA THR A 93 -4.10 1.76 4.29
C THR A 93 -5.19 0.71 4.44
N PHE A 94 -4.79 -0.57 4.41
CA PHE A 94 -5.67 -1.69 4.72
C PHE A 94 -6.31 -1.51 6.10
N LEU A 95 -5.54 -1.34 7.18
CA LEU A 95 -6.05 -1.25 8.55
C LEU A 95 -7.03 -0.10 8.73
N ARG A 96 -6.71 1.09 8.19
CA ARG A 96 -7.56 2.29 8.27
C ARG A 96 -8.89 2.17 7.51
N GLY A 97 -9.01 1.22 6.58
CA GLY A 97 -10.24 1.01 5.81
C GLY A 97 -10.42 1.99 4.65
N ASN A 98 -9.39 2.78 4.34
CA ASN A 98 -9.35 3.57 3.13
C ASN A 98 -8.89 2.67 2.00
N GLN A 99 -9.81 2.04 1.27
CA GLN A 99 -9.43 1.48 -0.02
C GLN A 99 -9.39 2.61 -1.05
N PRO A 100 -8.32 2.73 -1.86
CA PRO A 100 -8.45 3.36 -3.15
C PRO A 100 -9.44 2.51 -3.94
N ARG A 101 -10.63 3.06 -4.21
CA ARG A 101 -11.49 2.51 -5.25
C ARG A 101 -10.64 2.50 -6.52
N VAL A 102 -10.52 1.36 -7.18
CA VAL A 102 -9.95 1.27 -8.52
C VAL A 102 -10.70 2.27 -9.39
N VAL A 103 -10.10 3.44 -9.69
CA VAL A 103 -10.20 4.28 -10.89
C VAL A 103 -9.19 5.43 -10.76
N GLN A 104 -8.18 5.37 -11.62
CA GLN A 104 -7.43 6.44 -12.31
C GLN A 104 -6.82 7.61 -11.53
N ASP A 105 -5.52 7.76 -11.77
CA ASP A 105 -4.73 9.00 -11.74
C ASP A 105 -4.13 9.43 -10.38
N THR A 106 -2.94 8.88 -10.10
CA THR A 106 -2.05 9.25 -8.98
C THR A 106 -1.47 10.66 -9.07
N THR A 107 -1.78 11.46 -10.10
CA THR A 107 -1.22 12.81 -10.24
C THR A 107 -1.92 13.88 -9.38
N ARG A 108 -3.10 13.58 -8.82
CA ARG A 108 -3.92 14.58 -8.11
C ARG A 108 -3.52 14.76 -6.64
N SER A 109 -3.17 13.67 -5.94
CA SER A 109 -2.92 13.70 -4.49
C SER A 109 -1.64 14.44 -4.07
N GLU A 110 -0.54 14.32 -4.80
CA GLU A 110 0.70 15.07 -4.50
C GLU A 110 0.58 16.56 -4.84
N LYS A 111 -0.09 16.91 -5.94
CA LYS A 111 -0.31 18.31 -6.31
C LYS A 111 -1.19 19.02 -5.29
N ASP A 112 -2.26 18.38 -4.83
CA ASP A 112 -3.18 18.96 -3.86
C ASP A 112 -2.50 19.15 -2.49
N PHE A 113 -1.67 18.19 -2.06
CA PHE A 113 -0.89 18.32 -0.82
C PHE A 113 0.17 19.42 -0.91
N ARG A 114 0.89 19.53 -2.04
CA ARG A 114 1.87 20.60 -2.27
C ARG A 114 1.20 21.97 -2.37
N MET A 115 0.05 22.07 -3.02
CA MET A 115 -0.70 23.34 -3.13
C MET A 115 -1.25 23.79 -1.77
N ALA A 116 -1.81 22.88 -0.98
CA ALA A 116 -2.28 23.19 0.38
C ALA A 116 -1.14 23.72 1.27
N THR A 117 0.04 23.09 1.19
CA THR A 117 1.22 23.51 1.95
C THR A 117 1.75 24.87 1.49
N ILE A 118 1.84 25.10 0.16
CA ILE A 118 2.30 26.38 -0.40
C ILE A 118 1.36 27.52 -0.01
N ASN A 119 0.04 27.28 -0.04
CA ASN A 119 -0.95 28.28 0.34
C ASN A 119 -0.84 28.65 1.83
N GLN A 120 -0.68 27.65 2.72
CA GLN A 120 -0.46 27.91 4.15
C GLN A 120 0.80 28.73 4.42
N ILE A 121 1.91 28.43 3.73
CA ILE A 121 3.15 29.21 3.86
C ILE A 121 2.93 30.64 3.34
N GLY A 122 2.23 30.80 2.22
CA GLY A 122 1.89 32.12 1.66
C GLY A 122 1.06 32.97 2.62
N ASP A 123 0.08 32.38 3.29
CA ASP A 123 -0.77 33.08 4.26
C ASP A 123 0.00 33.45 5.54
N MET A 124 0.90 32.57 6.02
CA MET A 124 1.81 32.90 7.12
C MET A 124 2.73 34.08 6.79
N LEU A 125 3.32 34.10 5.59
CA LEU A 125 4.19 35.19 5.15
C LEU A 125 3.44 36.52 5.01
N LYS A 126 2.21 36.50 4.47
CA LYS A 126 1.35 37.68 4.43
C LYS A 126 1.02 38.20 5.83
N ALA A 127 0.72 37.32 6.78
CA ALA A 127 0.46 37.71 8.16
C ALA A 127 1.67 38.38 8.82
N ILE A 128 2.90 37.88 8.56
CA ILE A 128 4.14 38.48 9.06
C ILE A 128 4.40 39.86 8.42
N LEU A 129 4.21 39.98 7.10
CA LEU A 129 4.39 41.24 6.38
C LEU A 129 3.38 42.30 6.85
N VAL A 130 2.10 41.94 6.99
CA VAL A 130 1.05 42.85 7.50
C VAL A 130 1.24 43.19 8.98
N GLY A 131 1.80 42.27 9.76
CA GLY A 131 2.19 42.50 11.15
C GLY A 131 3.35 43.49 11.28
N ASN A 132 4.31 43.46 10.35
CA ASN A 132 5.47 44.35 10.33
C ASN A 132 5.13 45.73 9.74
N SER A 133 4.27 45.83 8.72
CA SER A 133 3.84 47.12 8.16
C SER A 133 3.10 48.00 9.18
N ARG A 134 2.40 47.39 10.15
CA ARG A 134 1.71 48.12 11.24
C ARG A 134 2.66 48.64 12.33
N LYS A 135 3.90 48.15 12.39
CA LYS A 135 4.92 48.61 13.36
C LYS A 135 5.80 49.75 12.84
N ILE A 136 5.82 50.00 11.54
CA ILE A 136 6.68 51.03 10.91
C ILE A 136 5.99 52.40 10.82
N GLN A 137 4.67 52.48 11.06
CA GLN A 137 3.90 53.74 11.08
C GLN A 137 3.70 54.33 12.49
N ARG A 138 4.59 54.05 13.44
CA ARG A 138 4.60 54.71 14.76
C ARG A 138 5.91 55.41 15.02
#